data_AF-A0A945PAP3-F1
#
_entry.id   AF-A0A945PAP3-F1
#
_cell.length_a   1.000
_cell.length_b   1.000
_cell.length_c   1.000
_cell.angle_alpha   90.00
_cell.angle_beta   90.00
_cell.angle_gamma   90.00
#
_symmetry.space_group_name_H-M   'P 1'
#
loop_
_entity.id
_entity.type
_entity.pdbx_description
1 polymer ?
#
loop_
_entity_poly.entity_id
_entity_poly.type
_entity_poly.pdbx_seq_one_letter_code
_entity_poly.pdbx_strand_id
1 'polypeptide(L)'
;TDWGGAIIQVKKHTKIEEGWQRNFMGAILSTSQGARLVIACSEDTDIYDMDDVMWCLTTRVNPHTDILNPLPGGRGQTFMPAERMTAGDREWTASNTRFEGGMGIDATVPYGYEEDFLRPQYPVDKVDPKKWFSDGDIDNMTSRMHGWMHSLAKYGR
;
A
#
# COMPACT_ATOMS: atom_id res chain seq x y z
N THR A 1 1.52 17.62 -5.67
CA THR A 1 1.10 17.88 -4.28
C THR A 1 0.84 16.54 -3.64
N ASP A 2 1.59 16.18 -2.62
CA ASP A 2 1.53 14.91 -1.88
C ASP A 2 0.42 14.92 -0.81
N TRP A 3 -0.76 15.37 -1.21
CA TRP A 3 -1.92 15.48 -0.34
C TRP A 3 -2.39 14.09 0.06
N GLY A 4 -2.06 13.65 1.27
CA GLY A 4 -2.50 12.37 1.84
C GLY A 4 -1.38 11.38 2.11
N GLY A 5 -0.42 11.19 1.19
CA GLY A 5 0.60 10.15 1.38
C GLY A 5 1.24 9.59 0.13
N ALA A 6 1.91 8.45 0.28
CA ALA A 6 2.55 7.70 -0.80
C ALA A 6 2.40 6.18 -0.60
N ILE A 7 2.38 5.43 -1.69
CA ILE A 7 2.59 3.98 -1.66
C ILE A 7 3.93 3.73 -2.35
N ILE A 8 4.83 3.01 -1.69
CA ILE A 8 6.14 2.67 -2.22
C ILE A 8 6.22 1.16 -2.47
N GLN A 9 6.75 0.80 -3.63
CA GLN A 9 7.07 -0.59 -3.95
C GLN A 9 8.54 -0.83 -3.63
N VAL A 10 8.84 -1.85 -2.82
CA VAL A 10 10.18 -2.16 -2.34
C VAL A 10 10.54 -3.59 -2.71
N LYS A 11 11.73 -3.78 -3.28
CA LYS A 11 12.34 -5.09 -3.49
C LYS A 11 13.54 -5.24 -2.57
N LYS A 12 13.51 -6.26 -1.70
CA LYS A 12 14.63 -6.59 -0.80
C LYS A 12 15.50 -7.65 -1.47
N HIS A 13 16.76 -7.32 -1.76
CA HIS A 13 17.72 -8.25 -2.37
C HIS A 13 18.54 -9.02 -1.35
N THR A 14 18.74 -8.43 -0.16
CA THR A 14 19.59 -8.99 0.89
C THR A 14 18.97 -8.86 2.27
N LYS A 15 19.39 -9.71 3.20
CA LYS A 15 18.96 -9.64 4.61
C LYS A 15 19.26 -8.31 5.29
N ILE A 16 20.28 -7.57 4.81
CA ILE A 16 20.68 -6.26 5.36
C ILE A 16 19.66 -5.18 4.99
N GLU A 17 18.93 -5.36 3.89
CA GLU A 17 17.88 -4.42 3.45
C GLU A 17 16.58 -4.56 4.24
N GLU A 18 16.43 -5.61 5.05
CA GLU A 18 15.29 -5.73 5.95
C GLU A 18 15.28 -4.55 6.94
N GLY A 19 14.17 -3.81 6.96
CA GLY A 19 14.00 -2.57 7.72
C GLY A 19 14.29 -1.29 6.92
N TRP A 20 14.91 -1.36 5.73
CA TRP A 20 15.10 -0.18 4.89
C TRP A 20 13.78 0.41 4.42
N GLN A 21 12.78 -0.43 4.17
CA GLN A 21 11.41 0.03 3.87
C GLN A 21 10.88 0.95 4.97
N ARG A 22 11.20 0.66 6.25
CA ARG A 22 10.80 1.49 7.40
C ARG A 22 11.54 2.82 7.44
N ASN A 23 12.84 2.81 7.12
CA ASN A 23 13.63 4.04 6.99
C ASN A 23 13.10 4.92 5.86
N PHE A 24 12.75 4.34 4.72
CA PHE A 24 12.17 5.07 3.59
C PHE A 24 10.84 5.70 3.97
N MET A 25 9.94 4.96 4.64
CA MET A 25 8.68 5.50 5.14
C MET A 25 8.91 6.69 6.09
N GLY A 26 9.81 6.54 7.08
CA GLY A 26 10.15 7.62 8.00
C GLY A 26 10.72 8.86 7.31
N ALA A 27 11.58 8.67 6.30
CA ALA A 27 12.14 9.75 5.52
C ALA A 27 11.06 10.49 4.71
N ILE A 28 10.18 9.77 4.01
CA ILE A 28 9.08 10.37 3.23
C ILE A 28 8.19 11.20 4.16
N LEU A 29 7.76 10.64 5.29
CA LEU A 29 6.95 11.32 6.30
C LEU A 29 7.66 12.55 6.91
N SER A 30 8.99 12.56 6.96
CA SER A 30 9.76 13.69 7.50
C SER A 30 9.92 14.84 6.50
N THR A 31 9.94 14.52 5.20
CA THR A 31 10.23 15.50 4.14
C THR A 31 9.01 16.25 3.63
N SER A 32 7.83 15.68 3.83
CA SER A 32 6.57 16.23 3.33
C SER A 32 5.64 16.68 4.44
N GLN A 33 5.22 17.94 4.40
CA GLN A 33 4.19 18.46 5.29
C GLN A 33 2.80 17.83 5.03
N GLY A 34 2.55 17.35 3.80
CA GLY A 34 1.26 16.81 3.37
C GLY A 34 1.11 15.29 3.55
N ALA A 35 2.23 14.57 3.74
CA ALA A 35 2.24 13.12 3.83
C ALA A 35 1.70 12.65 5.20
N ARG A 36 0.53 12.00 5.17
CA ARG A 36 -0.14 11.45 6.37
C ARG A 36 -0.02 9.93 6.45
N LEU A 37 0.14 9.27 5.31
CA LEU A 37 0.20 7.83 5.20
C LEU A 37 1.30 7.42 4.24
N VAL A 38 2.16 6.49 4.63
CA VAL A 38 3.04 5.79 3.69
C VAL A 38 2.84 4.31 3.82
N ILE A 39 2.54 3.63 2.72
CA ILE A 39 2.41 2.16 2.69
C ILE A 39 3.58 1.61 1.90
N ALA A 40 4.32 0.67 2.48
CA ALA A 40 5.34 -0.09 1.77
C ALA A 40 4.79 -1.44 1.35
N CYS A 41 4.86 -1.76 0.05
CA CYS A 41 4.44 -3.03 -0.52
C CYS A 41 5.64 -3.74 -1.18
N SER A 42 5.58 -5.06 -1.26
CA SER A 42 6.59 -5.87 -1.96
C SER A 42 6.51 -5.69 -3.49
N GLU A 43 7.56 -6.12 -4.19
CA GLU A 43 7.71 -6.03 -5.65
C GLU A 43 6.66 -6.80 -6.46
N ASP A 44 5.96 -7.74 -5.81
CA ASP A 44 4.89 -8.54 -6.39
C ASP A 44 3.51 -7.86 -6.33
N THR A 45 3.44 -6.64 -5.79
CA THR A 45 2.20 -5.90 -5.56
C THR A 45 2.00 -4.82 -6.61
N ASP A 46 0.83 -4.75 -7.24
CA ASP A 46 0.47 -3.60 -8.06
C ASP A 46 0.05 -2.42 -7.18
N ILE A 47 0.96 -1.47 -6.96
CA ILE A 47 0.69 -0.30 -6.10
C ILE A 47 -0.33 0.69 -6.72
N TYR A 48 -0.75 0.48 -7.96
CA TYR A 48 -1.78 1.27 -8.62
C TYR A 48 -3.18 0.63 -8.54
N ASP A 49 -3.27 -0.63 -8.06
CA ASP A 49 -4.53 -1.32 -7.80
C ASP A 49 -4.82 -1.33 -6.29
N MET A 50 -5.87 -0.60 -5.88
CA MET A 50 -6.24 -0.52 -4.47
C MET A 50 -6.77 -1.85 -3.92
N ASP A 51 -7.33 -2.73 -4.75
CA ASP A 51 -7.72 -4.07 -4.29
C ASP A 51 -6.47 -4.87 -3.92
N ASP A 52 -5.37 -4.69 -4.66
CA ASP A 52 -4.11 -5.37 -4.42
C ASP A 52 -3.38 -4.83 -3.18
N VAL A 53 -3.40 -3.52 -3.02
CA VAL A 53 -2.92 -2.88 -1.78
C VAL A 53 -3.74 -3.36 -0.58
N MET A 54 -5.07 -3.42 -0.69
CA MET A 54 -5.93 -3.91 0.40
C MET A 54 -5.68 -5.39 0.72
N TRP A 55 -5.43 -6.23 -0.28
CA TRP A 55 -5.03 -7.62 -0.05
C TRP A 55 -3.71 -7.70 0.72
N CYS A 56 -2.70 -6.91 0.37
CA CYS A 56 -1.44 -6.86 1.10
C CYS A 56 -1.63 -6.39 2.55
N LEU A 57 -2.42 -5.34 2.76
CA LEU A 57 -2.73 -4.82 4.09
C LEU A 57 -3.43 -5.86 4.97
N THR A 58 -4.29 -6.70 4.40
CA THR A 58 -5.04 -7.71 5.16
C THR A 58 -4.26 -9.00 5.42
N THR A 59 -3.30 -9.34 4.56
CA THR A 59 -2.60 -10.64 4.61
C THR A 59 -1.15 -10.56 5.08
N ARG A 60 -0.54 -9.36 5.09
CA ARG A 60 0.89 -9.18 5.40
C ARG A 60 1.17 -8.30 6.61
N VAL A 61 0.19 -7.53 7.08
CA VAL A 61 0.39 -6.55 8.15
C VAL A 61 -0.02 -7.14 9.49
N ASN A 62 0.90 -7.08 10.46
CA ASN A 62 0.57 -7.27 11.87
C ASN A 62 0.27 -5.90 12.53
N PRO A 63 -0.95 -5.68 13.06
CA PRO A 63 -1.34 -4.40 13.65
C PRO A 63 -0.46 -3.91 14.81
N HIS A 64 0.25 -4.81 15.49
CA HIS A 64 1.10 -4.46 16.63
C HIS A 64 2.52 -4.05 16.24
N THR A 65 3.04 -4.56 15.12
CA THR A 65 4.48 -4.41 14.78
C THR A 65 4.74 -3.66 13.49
N ASP A 66 3.74 -3.57 12.61
CA ASP A 66 3.92 -3.09 11.23
C ASP A 66 3.21 -1.76 10.96
N ILE A 67 2.45 -1.26 11.94
CA ILE A 67 1.94 0.12 11.97
C ILE A 67 2.94 0.99 12.73
N LEU A 68 3.56 1.92 12.02
CA LEU A 68 4.60 2.79 12.53
C LEU A 68 4.08 4.23 12.67
N ASN A 69 4.43 4.88 13.78
CA ASN A 69 4.27 6.32 13.94
C ASN A 69 5.66 6.94 14.16
N PRO A 70 6.44 7.17 13.09
CA PRO A 70 7.83 7.59 13.22
C PRO A 70 8.00 9.05 13.66
N LEU A 71 6.95 9.89 13.57
CA LEU A 71 7.02 11.31 13.86
C LEU A 71 5.82 11.80 14.70
N PRO A 72 5.64 11.33 15.95
CA PRO A 72 4.54 11.79 16.79
C PRO A 72 4.61 13.31 16.97
N GLY A 73 3.51 14.02 16.65
CA GLY A 73 3.50 15.49 16.73
C GLY A 73 4.09 16.22 15.52
N GLY A 74 4.55 15.48 14.50
CA GLY A 74 5.15 16.04 13.28
C GLY A 74 4.20 16.98 12.55
N ARG A 75 4.73 18.09 12.02
CA ARG A 75 3.94 19.15 11.35
C ARG A 75 3.18 18.60 10.15
N GLY A 76 1.85 18.71 10.20
CA GLY A 76 0.93 18.41 9.10
C GLY A 76 0.40 19.66 8.39
N GLN A 77 -0.73 19.51 7.71
CA GLN A 77 -1.32 20.56 6.89
C GLN A 77 -2.65 21.03 7.48
N THR A 78 -2.79 22.34 7.68
CA THR A 78 -3.94 22.97 8.36
C THR A 78 -5.31 22.67 7.73
N PHE A 79 -5.34 22.26 6.46
CA PHE A 79 -6.58 21.87 5.78
C PHE A 79 -7.02 20.43 6.08
N MET A 80 -6.17 19.59 6.69
CA MET A 80 -6.53 18.21 7.02
C MET A 80 -7.65 18.18 8.06
N PRO A 81 -8.81 17.55 7.76
CA PRO A 81 -9.97 17.57 8.65
C PRO A 81 -9.67 17.07 10.07
N ALA A 82 -8.85 16.02 10.21
CA ALA A 82 -8.47 15.46 11.51
C ALA A 82 -7.54 16.39 12.32
N GLU A 83 -6.79 17.27 11.65
CA GLU A 83 -5.91 18.25 12.30
C GLU A 83 -6.66 19.59 12.53
N ARG A 84 -7.91 19.72 12.06
CA ARG A 84 -8.76 20.85 12.39
C ARG A 84 -9.29 20.69 13.81
N MET A 85 -9.02 21.69 14.64
CA MET A 85 -9.51 21.77 16.02
C MET A 85 -11.04 21.87 16.16
N THR A 86 -11.79 21.96 15.06
CA THR A 86 -13.25 21.87 15.01
C THR A 86 -13.77 20.43 14.96
N ALA A 87 -12.90 19.42 14.91
CA ALA A 87 -13.28 18.03 15.17
C ALA A 87 -13.53 17.86 16.68
N GLY A 88 -14.60 18.49 17.18
CA GLY A 88 -14.95 18.65 18.60
C GLY A 88 -15.42 20.07 18.96
N ASP A 89 -16.05 20.24 20.12
CA ASP A 89 -16.78 21.44 20.58
C ASP A 89 -15.93 22.70 20.91
N ARG A 90 -14.73 22.91 20.34
CA ARG A 90 -13.82 23.98 20.78
C ARG A 90 -13.58 25.10 19.75
N GLU A 91 -13.51 26.33 20.28
CA GLU A 91 -13.44 27.60 19.56
C GLU A 91 -12.12 27.85 18.80
N TRP A 92 -12.24 28.55 17.67
CA TRP A 92 -11.18 28.86 16.71
C TRP A 92 -10.21 29.93 17.24
N THR A 93 -9.17 29.51 17.97
CA THR A 93 -8.00 30.37 18.24
C THR A 93 -6.82 29.86 17.41
N ALA A 94 -6.34 30.73 16.50
CA ALA A 94 -5.51 30.44 15.33
C ALA A 94 -4.09 29.88 15.59
N SER A 95 -3.80 29.40 16.80
CA SER A 95 -2.47 28.94 17.23
C SER A 95 -2.44 27.50 17.73
N ASN A 96 -3.60 26.83 17.84
CA ASN A 96 -3.74 25.56 18.57
C ASN A 96 -3.87 24.31 17.67
N THR A 97 -3.33 24.30 16.44
CA THR A 97 -3.31 23.08 15.62
C THR A 97 -2.39 22.03 16.27
N ARG A 98 -2.96 20.93 16.75
CA ARG A 98 -2.20 19.73 17.13
C ARG A 98 -2.03 18.87 15.89
N PHE A 99 -0.79 18.57 15.55
CA PHE A 99 -0.48 17.67 14.45
C PHE A 99 -0.23 16.29 15.01
N GLU A 100 -0.77 15.28 14.35
CA GLU A 100 -0.64 13.88 14.78
C GLU A 100 0.66 13.24 14.25
N GLY A 101 1.28 13.86 13.24
CA GLY A 101 2.33 13.22 12.42
C GLY A 101 1.76 12.14 11.50
N GLY A 102 2.60 11.56 10.65
CA GLY A 102 2.17 10.54 9.69
C GLY A 102 2.25 9.10 10.22
N MET A 103 1.52 8.20 9.55
CA MET A 103 1.53 6.76 9.80
C MET A 103 2.25 6.03 8.65
N GLY A 104 3.15 5.11 9.00
CA GLY A 104 3.72 4.14 8.07
C GLY A 104 3.04 2.78 8.24
N ILE A 105 2.76 2.07 7.15
CA ILE A 105 2.29 0.68 7.19
C ILE A 105 3.24 -0.18 6.37
N ASP A 106 3.91 -1.12 7.04
CA ASP A 106 4.80 -2.10 6.42
C ASP A 106 3.99 -3.32 5.96
N ALA A 107 3.59 -3.35 4.69
CA ALA A 107 2.94 -4.51 4.05
C ALA A 107 3.91 -5.32 3.19
N THR A 108 5.22 -5.17 3.42
CA THR A 108 6.25 -5.95 2.73
C THR A 108 6.40 -7.33 3.35
N VAL A 109 6.68 -8.34 2.52
CA VAL A 109 7.06 -9.66 3.00
C VAL A 109 8.40 -9.57 3.74
N PRO A 110 8.55 -10.17 4.94
CA PRO A 110 9.84 -10.28 5.60
C PRO A 110 10.85 -11.03 4.73
N TYR A 111 12.06 -10.50 4.62
CA TYR A 111 13.11 -11.12 3.79
C TYR A 111 13.40 -12.56 4.24
N GLY A 112 13.45 -13.48 3.28
CA GLY A 112 13.66 -14.92 3.50
C GLY A 112 12.38 -15.72 3.78
N TYR A 113 11.21 -15.08 3.78
CA TYR A 113 9.89 -15.72 3.90
C TYR A 113 9.07 -15.60 2.61
N GLU A 114 9.69 -15.28 1.48
CA GLU A 114 8.98 -15.03 0.21
C GLU A 114 8.16 -16.24 -0.24
N GLU A 115 8.63 -17.46 0.03
CA GLU A 115 7.93 -18.70 -0.30
C GLU A 115 6.64 -18.89 0.52
N ASP A 116 6.63 -18.47 1.80
CA ASP A 116 5.46 -18.61 2.68
C ASP A 116 4.34 -17.61 2.32
N PHE A 117 4.70 -16.52 1.65
CA PHE A 117 3.79 -15.46 1.22
C PHE A 117 3.52 -15.47 -0.29
N LEU A 118 3.87 -16.57 -0.97
CA LEU A 118 3.57 -16.78 -2.38
C LEU A 118 2.07 -16.64 -2.62
N ARG A 119 1.73 -15.81 -3.62
CA ARG A 119 0.35 -15.70 -4.10
C ARG A 119 -0.08 -17.03 -4.73
N PRO A 120 -1.37 -17.38 -4.70
CA PRO A 120 -1.86 -18.56 -5.41
C PRO A 120 -1.48 -18.49 -6.89
N GLN A 121 -0.68 -19.47 -7.34
CA GLN A 121 -0.31 -19.59 -8.74
C GLN A 121 -1.38 -20.36 -9.51
N TYR A 122 -1.82 -19.77 -10.61
CA TYR A 122 -2.73 -20.43 -11.54
C TYR A 122 -1.92 -21.01 -12.71
N PRO A 123 -2.21 -22.23 -13.18
CA PRO A 123 -1.50 -22.87 -14.29
C PRO A 123 -1.90 -22.26 -15.65
N VAL A 124 -1.78 -20.95 -15.79
CA VAL A 124 -2.12 -20.17 -16.98
C VAL A 124 -1.26 -20.54 -18.18
N ASP A 125 -0.08 -21.10 -17.94
CA ASP A 125 0.84 -21.64 -18.94
C ASP A 125 0.42 -23.03 -19.45
N LYS A 126 -0.39 -23.76 -18.69
CA LYS A 126 -0.83 -25.13 -19.03
C LYS A 126 -2.17 -25.18 -19.76
N VAL A 127 -2.95 -24.10 -19.68
CA VAL A 127 -4.33 -24.03 -20.21
C VAL A 127 -4.40 -22.93 -21.25
N ASP A 128 -4.64 -23.30 -22.51
CA ASP A 128 -4.89 -22.37 -23.61
C ASP A 128 -6.41 -22.18 -23.82
N PRO A 129 -6.99 -21.03 -23.43
CA PRO A 129 -8.44 -20.80 -23.51
C PRO A 129 -9.01 -21.00 -24.91
N LYS A 130 -8.20 -20.80 -25.96
CA LYS A 130 -8.62 -20.95 -27.36
C LYS A 130 -8.98 -22.38 -27.76
N LYS A 131 -8.61 -23.37 -26.95
CA LYS A 131 -9.01 -24.77 -27.17
C LYS A 131 -10.47 -25.03 -26.78
N TRP A 132 -11.09 -24.15 -25.99
CA TRP A 132 -12.43 -24.36 -25.43
C TRP A 132 -13.41 -23.22 -25.74
N PHE A 133 -12.92 -22.01 -25.97
CA PHE A 133 -13.74 -20.81 -26.16
C PHE A 133 -13.47 -20.18 -27.53
N SER A 134 -14.51 -19.58 -28.11
CA SER A 134 -14.34 -18.78 -29.33
C SER A 134 -13.64 -17.45 -29.02
N ASP A 135 -13.06 -16.79 -30.02
CA ASP A 135 -12.45 -15.48 -29.84
C ASP A 135 -13.46 -14.45 -29.28
N GLY A 136 -14.74 -14.52 -29.71
CA GLY A 136 -15.80 -13.65 -29.19
C GLY A 136 -16.14 -13.91 -27.71
N ASP A 137 -16.06 -15.17 -27.25
CA ASP A 137 -16.24 -15.51 -25.83
C ASP A 137 -15.07 -14.98 -25.00
N ILE A 138 -13.84 -15.10 -25.51
CA ILE A 138 -12.62 -14.61 -24.86
C ILE A 138 -12.64 -13.09 -24.76
N ASP A 139 -13.05 -12.38 -25.81
CA ASP A 139 -13.17 -10.93 -25.81
C ASP A 139 -14.25 -10.46 -24.81
N ASN A 140 -15.39 -11.14 -24.78
CA ASN A 140 -16.46 -10.85 -23.82
C ASN A 140 -16.02 -11.13 -22.37
N MET A 141 -15.24 -12.18 -22.10
CA MET A 141 -14.68 -12.42 -20.76
C MET A 141 -13.65 -11.35 -20.38
N THR A 142 -12.72 -11.04 -21.28
CA THR A 142 -11.62 -10.10 -21.02
C THR A 142 -12.14 -8.67 -20.83
N SER A 143 -13.17 -8.25 -21.58
CA SER A 143 -13.79 -6.94 -21.42
C SER A 143 -14.49 -6.73 -20.07
N ARG A 144 -14.78 -7.81 -19.35
CA ARG A 144 -15.37 -7.78 -18.01
C ARG A 144 -14.33 -7.85 -16.90
N MET A 145 -13.06 -8.11 -17.22
CA MET A 145 -11.99 -8.05 -16.23
C MET A 145 -11.81 -6.61 -15.77
N HIS A 146 -11.72 -6.43 -14.45
CA HIS A 146 -11.47 -5.15 -13.80
C HIS A 146 -10.81 -5.39 -12.44
N GLY A 147 -10.12 -4.38 -11.93
CA GLY A 147 -9.45 -4.39 -10.62
C GLY A 147 -8.54 -5.61 -10.44
N TRP A 148 -8.74 -6.30 -9.32
CA TRP A 148 -7.98 -7.47 -8.87
C TRP A 148 -7.74 -8.55 -9.95
N MET A 149 -8.66 -8.74 -10.90
CA MET A 149 -8.49 -9.72 -11.98
C MET A 149 -7.31 -9.41 -12.89
N HIS A 150 -6.99 -8.12 -13.09
CA HIS A 150 -5.80 -7.71 -13.85
C HIS A 150 -4.51 -7.95 -13.07
N SER A 151 -4.52 -7.69 -11.75
CA SER A 151 -3.39 -8.03 -10.89
C SER A 151 -3.13 -9.54 -10.92
N LEU A 152 -4.15 -10.37 -10.74
CA LEU A 152 -4.01 -11.83 -10.82
C LEU A 152 -3.47 -12.32 -12.17
N ALA A 153 -3.93 -11.77 -13.29
CA ALA A 153 -3.42 -12.14 -14.61
C ALA A 153 -1.94 -11.76 -14.81
N LYS A 154 -1.48 -10.69 -14.15
CA LYS A 154 -0.12 -10.19 -14.28
C LYS A 154 0.86 -10.86 -13.30
N TYR A 155 0.44 -11.08 -12.06
CA TYR A 155 1.31 -11.53 -10.96
C TYR A 155 0.93 -12.89 -10.34
N GLY A 156 -0.24 -13.46 -10.66
CA GLY A 156 -0.67 -14.79 -10.19
C GLY A 156 0.00 -15.96 -10.93
N ARG A 157 1.26 -15.77 -11.32
CA ARG A 157 2.07 -16.68 -12.13
C ARG A 157 3.12 -17.38 -11.29
#